data_AF-A0A1U7SMZ3-F1
#
_entry.id   AF-A0A1U7SMZ3-F1
#
_cell.length_a   1.000
_cell.length_b   1.000
_cell.length_c   1.000
_cell.angle_alpha   90.00
_cell.angle_beta   90.00
_cell.angle_gamma   90.00
#
_symmetry.space_group_name_H-M   'P 1'
#
loop_
_entity.id
_entity.type
_entity.pdbx_description
1 polymer ?
#
loop_
_entity_poly.entity_id
_entity_poly.type
_entity_poly.pdbx_seq_one_letter_code
_entity_poly.pdbx_strand_id
1 'polypeptide(L)'
;MRRVIPSPAGEELEEEEEDEEEEEEEEDGRAPEEAALLLVKKHLQDPGEMLDGKDRQRFLLAIISLTIAADQSREVAVELEALKVAVLERIVDLMETISVEADRKHILAYSIDAIRCLSDPKLSLEPALESRLLRAAVEKSFLAIGRETRRNQVMQRLYEEYLEGLLCCVLSSAPSLGKLYSIWEHFTSWIEAPDAQHRALGMKIITDTIAFAVQLLPQFEGSPDIPEVGDMAARRGLTINDPEETISCKARACMYLLAQILLHQRGQDMRGAEELRCKRQNEQSQVQKYRDLARVGEGLRKILLEEQRRAFLQRALHAVHTGPIHISQAGLVFLYAILGEASRLMEHKEKEIPIRVVNKLFIITCLKELPQDLQGHSLLVTSSSALASLQPPTLAPAATPADHLNPEGTSLSKYDLPNLTGSPATT
;
A
#
# COMPACT_ATOMS: atom_id res chain seq x y z
N MET A 1 -23.40 8.84 -7.82
CA MET A 1 -23.77 7.93 -8.94
C MET A 1 -23.38 6.52 -8.50
N ARG A 2 -24.32 5.73 -7.95
CA ARG A 2 -24.05 4.37 -7.44
C ARG A 2 -23.86 3.41 -8.63
N ARG A 3 -22.76 2.66 -8.67
CA ARG A 3 -22.62 1.52 -9.58
C ARG A 3 -23.25 0.30 -8.91
N VAL A 4 -24.18 -0.33 -9.62
CA VAL A 4 -24.71 -1.66 -9.29
C VAL A 4 -23.61 -2.66 -9.58
N ILE A 5 -23.41 -3.63 -8.68
CA ILE A 5 -22.50 -4.77 -8.89
C ILE A 5 -22.93 -5.46 -10.20
N PRO A 6 -22.07 -5.55 -11.24
CA PRO A 6 -22.44 -6.30 -12.43
C PRO A 6 -22.55 -7.78 -12.06
N SER A 7 -23.71 -8.38 -12.32
CA SER A 7 -23.82 -9.84 -12.35
C SER A 7 -22.93 -10.34 -13.51
N PRO A 8 -22.09 -11.37 -13.31
CA PRO A 8 -21.21 -11.85 -14.37
C PRO A 8 -22.05 -12.36 -15.54
N ALA A 9 -21.80 -11.79 -16.72
CA ALA A 9 -22.34 -12.31 -17.98
C ALA A 9 -21.77 -13.71 -18.19
N GLY A 10 -22.66 -14.65 -18.52
CA GLY A 10 -22.42 -16.09 -18.56
C GLY A 10 -21.17 -16.49 -19.35
N GLU A 11 -20.33 -17.28 -18.70
CA GLU A 11 -19.46 -18.24 -19.35
C GLU A 11 -19.89 -19.62 -18.88
N GLU A 12 -20.23 -20.47 -19.85
CA GLU A 12 -20.49 -21.89 -19.72
C GLU A 12 -19.31 -22.54 -18.99
N LEU A 13 -19.47 -22.79 -17.70
CA LEU A 13 -18.60 -23.65 -16.91
C LEU A 13 -19.49 -24.77 -16.40
N GLU A 14 -19.05 -26.00 -16.67
CA GLU A 14 -19.70 -27.26 -16.33
C GLU A 14 -20.37 -27.18 -14.95
N GLU A 15 -21.69 -27.34 -14.97
CA GLU A 15 -22.57 -27.43 -13.82
C GLU A 15 -22.13 -28.62 -12.96
N GLU A 16 -21.29 -28.38 -11.95
CA GLU A 16 -21.44 -29.11 -10.69
C GLU A 16 -22.57 -28.41 -9.95
N GLU A 17 -23.79 -28.93 -10.15
CA GLU A 17 -24.98 -28.64 -9.36
C GLU A 17 -24.66 -28.91 -7.87
N GLU A 18 -24.15 -27.90 -7.16
CA GLU A 18 -24.33 -27.83 -5.72
C GLU A 18 -25.79 -27.43 -5.51
N ASP A 19 -26.62 -28.41 -5.16
CA ASP A 19 -28.03 -28.27 -4.78
C ASP A 19 -28.24 -26.96 -3.99
N GLU A 20 -28.77 -25.94 -4.66
CA GLU A 20 -29.25 -24.72 -4.04
C GLU A 20 -30.52 -25.08 -3.27
N GLU A 21 -30.38 -25.57 -2.04
CA GLU A 21 -31.47 -25.55 -1.08
C GLU A 21 -31.80 -24.08 -0.78
N GLU A 22 -32.74 -23.54 -1.57
CA GLU A 22 -33.56 -22.39 -1.22
C GLU A 22 -34.27 -22.74 0.09
N GLU A 23 -33.62 -22.43 1.23
CA GLU A 23 -34.35 -22.28 2.49
C GLU A 23 -35.46 -21.28 2.25
N GLU A 24 -36.70 -21.78 2.21
CA GLU A 24 -37.91 -21.00 2.09
C GLU A 24 -37.86 -19.86 3.12
N GLU A 25 -37.88 -18.62 2.61
CA GLU A 25 -38.03 -17.45 3.44
C GLU A 25 -39.36 -17.60 4.19
N GLU A 26 -39.31 -17.86 5.50
CA GLU A 26 -40.43 -17.47 6.36
C GLU A 26 -40.59 -15.97 6.15
N GLU A 27 -41.66 -15.60 5.43
CA GLU A 27 -42.06 -14.22 5.15
C GLU A 27 -42.42 -13.57 6.49
N ASP A 28 -41.38 -13.17 7.22
CA ASP A 28 -41.44 -12.47 8.49
C ASP A 28 -42.09 -11.11 8.19
N GLY A 29 -43.39 -10.99 8.45
CA GLY A 29 -44.23 -9.83 8.09
C GLY A 29 -43.85 -8.49 8.75
N ARG A 30 -42.61 -8.36 9.21
CA ARG A 30 -41.94 -7.14 9.66
C ARG A 30 -41.58 -6.24 8.49
N ALA A 31 -41.38 -4.95 8.77
CA ALA A 31 -40.86 -4.03 7.78
C ALA A 31 -39.42 -4.45 7.39
N PRO A 32 -39.00 -4.28 6.12
CA PRO A 32 -37.66 -4.69 5.66
C PRO A 32 -36.51 -4.11 6.49
N GLU A 33 -36.68 -2.89 7.02
CA GLU A 33 -35.72 -2.22 7.90
C GLU A 33 -35.64 -2.84 9.30
N GLU A 34 -36.77 -3.30 9.86
CA GLU A 34 -36.81 -4.00 11.15
C GLU A 34 -36.18 -5.39 11.05
N ALA A 35 -36.43 -6.09 9.94
CA ALA A 35 -35.81 -7.39 9.65
C ALA A 35 -34.29 -7.27 9.51
N ALA A 36 -33.81 -6.25 8.77
CA ALA A 36 -32.38 -6.00 8.63
C ALA A 36 -31.71 -5.64 9.98
N LEU A 37 -32.38 -4.83 10.80
CA LEU A 37 -31.92 -4.43 12.12
C LEU A 37 -31.82 -5.63 13.07
N LEU A 38 -32.83 -6.50 13.06
CA LEU A 38 -32.84 -7.74 13.84
C LEU A 38 -31.69 -8.66 13.43
N LEU A 39 -31.48 -8.82 12.11
CA LEU A 39 -30.40 -9.64 11.58
C LEU A 39 -29.04 -9.11 12.02
N VAL A 40 -28.79 -7.79 11.92
CA VAL A 40 -27.56 -7.18 12.40
C VAL A 40 -27.38 -7.39 13.90
N LYS A 41 -28.42 -7.15 14.72
CA LYS A 41 -28.36 -7.36 16.17
C LYS A 41 -28.06 -8.81 16.53
N LYS A 42 -28.67 -9.78 15.85
CA LYS A 42 -28.42 -11.22 16.03
C LYS A 42 -26.94 -11.54 15.80
N HIS A 43 -26.37 -11.09 14.69
CA HIS A 43 -24.97 -11.35 14.36
C HIS A 43 -23.96 -10.63 15.26
N LEU A 44 -24.36 -9.58 15.97
CA LEU A 44 -23.53 -8.93 16.99
C LEU A 44 -23.55 -9.64 18.35
N GLN A 45 -24.61 -10.41 18.65
CA GLN A 45 -24.75 -11.12 19.93
C GLN A 45 -23.94 -12.43 19.98
N ASP A 46 -23.71 -13.08 18.83
CA ASP A 46 -22.95 -14.33 18.71
C ASP A 46 -21.65 -14.16 17.88
N PRO A 47 -20.65 -13.40 18.37
CA PRO A 47 -19.44 -13.11 17.61
C PRO A 47 -18.53 -14.34 17.40
N GLY A 48 -18.68 -15.38 18.23
CA GLY A 48 -17.85 -16.60 18.17
C GLY A 48 -18.29 -17.63 17.13
N GLU A 49 -19.49 -17.50 16.58
CA GLU A 49 -19.96 -18.40 15.52
C GLU A 49 -19.39 -17.92 14.17
N MET A 50 -18.63 -18.80 13.52
CA MET A 50 -18.07 -18.53 12.21
C MET A 50 -19.21 -18.56 11.20
N LEU A 51 -19.63 -17.37 10.73
CA LEU A 51 -20.62 -17.27 9.66
C LEU A 51 -20.12 -18.02 8.43
N ASP A 52 -21.00 -18.79 7.82
CA ASP A 52 -20.77 -19.35 6.50
C ASP A 52 -20.74 -18.22 5.44
N GLY A 53 -20.40 -18.55 4.19
CA GLY A 53 -20.34 -17.53 3.15
C GLY A 53 -21.68 -16.81 2.86
N LYS A 54 -22.82 -17.50 3.00
CA LYS A 54 -24.16 -16.95 2.70
C LYS A 54 -24.58 -15.97 3.79
N ASP A 55 -24.36 -16.33 5.05
CA ASP A 55 -24.71 -15.52 6.20
C ASP A 55 -23.81 -14.30 6.35
N ARG A 56 -22.52 -14.39 6.00
CA ARG A 56 -21.65 -13.20 5.87
C ARG A 56 -22.21 -12.19 4.89
N GLN A 57 -22.62 -12.66 3.71
CA GLN A 57 -23.15 -11.79 2.67
C GLN A 57 -24.49 -11.18 3.10
N ARG A 58 -25.41 -11.98 3.66
CA ARG A 58 -26.69 -11.50 4.20
C ARG A 58 -26.49 -10.43 5.28
N PHE A 59 -25.55 -10.64 6.20
CA PHE A 59 -25.19 -9.65 7.21
C PHE A 59 -24.71 -8.32 6.60
N LEU A 60 -23.78 -8.37 5.64
CA LEU A 60 -23.25 -7.17 4.99
C LEU A 60 -24.32 -6.43 4.17
N LEU A 61 -25.18 -7.17 3.47
CA LEU A 61 -26.31 -6.60 2.74
C LEU A 61 -27.33 -5.96 3.68
N ALA A 62 -27.62 -6.57 4.84
CA ALA A 62 -28.51 -5.98 5.84
C ALA A 62 -27.97 -4.66 6.37
N ILE A 63 -26.64 -4.54 6.58
CA ILE A 63 -26.01 -3.27 6.98
C ILE A 63 -26.21 -2.20 5.90
N ILE A 64 -25.97 -2.55 4.63
CA ILE A 64 -26.18 -1.63 3.51
C ILE A 64 -27.65 -1.20 3.45
N SER A 65 -28.59 -2.12 3.57
CA SER A 65 -30.03 -1.82 3.62
C SER A 65 -30.40 -0.91 4.79
N LEU A 66 -29.83 -1.14 5.98
CA LEU A 66 -30.03 -0.30 7.15
C LEU A 66 -29.52 1.11 6.97
N THR A 67 -28.35 1.29 6.35
CA THR A 67 -27.83 2.64 6.06
C THR A 67 -28.76 3.40 5.11
N ILE A 68 -29.36 2.72 4.13
CA ILE A 68 -30.34 3.33 3.22
C ILE A 68 -31.63 3.69 3.95
N ALA A 69 -32.09 2.82 4.87
CA ALA A 69 -33.28 3.09 5.68
C ALA A 69 -33.04 4.23 6.68
N ALA A 70 -31.84 4.34 7.25
CA ALA A 70 -31.45 5.42 8.16
C ALA A 70 -31.52 6.81 7.51
N ASP A 71 -31.28 6.92 6.19
CA ASP A 71 -31.46 8.17 5.45
C ASP A 71 -32.92 8.65 5.43
N GLN A 72 -33.87 7.74 5.63
CA GLN A 72 -35.31 7.98 5.51
C GLN A 72 -36.03 7.92 6.86
N SER A 73 -35.43 7.26 7.86
CA SER A 73 -36.02 7.04 9.19
C SER A 73 -35.07 7.47 10.31
N ARG A 74 -35.51 8.45 11.10
CA ARG A 74 -34.76 8.96 12.25
C ARG A 74 -34.56 7.89 13.34
N GLU A 75 -35.55 7.01 13.53
CA GLU A 75 -35.46 5.94 14.52
C GLU A 75 -34.37 4.94 14.14
N VAL A 76 -34.38 4.48 12.88
CA VAL A 76 -33.34 3.59 12.33
C VAL A 76 -31.97 4.26 12.38
N ALA A 77 -31.87 5.56 12.09
CA ALA A 77 -30.61 6.29 12.18
C ALA A 77 -30.03 6.32 13.61
N VAL A 78 -30.88 6.53 14.63
CA VAL A 78 -30.44 6.52 16.03
C VAL A 78 -29.97 5.12 16.45
N GLU A 79 -30.70 4.08 16.05
CA GLU A 79 -30.32 2.71 16.34
C GLU A 79 -29.02 2.30 15.64
N LEU A 80 -28.87 2.66 14.36
CA LEU A 80 -27.67 2.38 13.58
C LEU A 80 -26.44 3.08 14.17
N GLU A 81 -26.58 4.34 14.58
CA GLU A 81 -25.47 5.06 15.21
C GLU A 81 -25.06 4.43 16.55
N ALA A 82 -26.02 3.90 17.32
CA ALA A 82 -25.73 3.18 18.57
C ALA A 82 -24.98 1.85 18.32
N LEU A 83 -25.20 1.20 17.18
CA LEU A 83 -24.56 -0.07 16.82
C LEU A 83 -23.28 0.10 16.00
N LYS A 84 -23.02 1.30 15.46
CA LYS A 84 -21.99 1.57 14.44
C LYS A 84 -20.62 1.00 14.76
N VAL A 85 -20.10 1.21 15.97
CA VAL A 85 -18.77 0.72 16.37
C VAL A 85 -18.73 -0.80 16.38
N ALA A 86 -19.72 -1.45 17.01
CA ALA A 86 -19.80 -2.91 17.06
C ALA A 86 -19.97 -3.53 15.66
N VAL A 87 -20.73 -2.88 14.79
CA VAL A 87 -20.85 -3.28 13.37
C VAL A 87 -19.51 -3.17 12.65
N LEU A 88 -18.78 -2.06 12.83
CA LEU A 88 -17.47 -1.86 12.20
C LEU A 88 -16.44 -2.87 12.70
N GLU A 89 -16.40 -3.14 14.00
CA GLU A 89 -15.56 -4.20 14.58
C GLU A 89 -15.87 -5.56 13.95
N ARG A 90 -17.17 -5.91 13.85
CA ARG A 90 -17.58 -7.17 13.25
C ARG A 90 -17.23 -7.26 11.77
N ILE A 91 -17.38 -6.19 10.99
CA ILE A 91 -16.95 -6.18 9.58
C ILE A 91 -15.43 -6.39 9.48
N VAL A 92 -14.64 -5.73 10.34
CA VAL A 92 -13.18 -5.90 10.35
C VAL A 92 -12.79 -7.34 10.70
N ASP A 93 -13.43 -7.96 11.70
CA ASP A 93 -13.22 -9.38 12.03
C ASP A 93 -13.56 -10.29 10.83
N LEU A 94 -14.66 -10.00 10.12
CA LEU A 94 -15.03 -10.72 8.91
C LEU A 94 -13.96 -10.58 7.83
N MET A 95 -13.44 -9.37 7.60
CA MET A 95 -12.37 -9.11 6.62
C MET A 95 -11.08 -9.86 6.96
N GLU A 96 -10.67 -9.88 8.22
CA GLU A 96 -9.46 -10.59 8.67
C GLU A 96 -9.58 -12.11 8.43
N THR A 97 -10.77 -12.67 8.60
CA THR A 97 -11.06 -14.11 8.43
C THR A 97 -11.39 -14.55 7.00
N ILE A 98 -11.37 -13.64 6.01
CA ILE A 98 -11.57 -14.03 4.60
C ILE A 98 -10.44 -14.97 4.18
N SER A 99 -10.79 -16.22 3.82
CA SER A 99 -9.85 -17.13 3.17
C SER A 99 -9.59 -16.66 1.75
N VAL A 100 -8.32 -16.69 1.35
CA VAL A 100 -7.87 -16.30 0.00
C VAL A 100 -8.54 -17.15 -1.09
N GLU A 101 -9.00 -18.36 -0.75
CA GLU A 101 -9.67 -19.30 -1.65
C GLU A 101 -11.19 -19.16 -1.70
N ALA A 102 -11.78 -18.42 -0.75
CA ALA A 102 -13.22 -18.43 -0.48
C ALA A 102 -13.93 -17.09 -0.72
N ASP A 103 -13.27 -16.04 -1.25
CA ASP A 103 -13.96 -14.78 -1.60
C ASP A 103 -14.85 -14.90 -2.87
N ARG A 104 -15.37 -16.10 -3.17
CA ARG A 104 -16.30 -16.36 -4.28
C ARG A 104 -17.59 -15.54 -4.15
N LYS A 105 -17.98 -15.19 -2.93
CA LYS A 105 -19.18 -14.39 -2.63
C LYS A 105 -18.90 -12.89 -2.49
N HIS A 106 -17.71 -12.43 -2.88
CA HIS A 106 -17.32 -11.02 -2.85
C HIS A 106 -17.50 -10.36 -1.47
N ILE A 107 -17.24 -11.11 -0.40
CA ILE A 107 -17.35 -10.66 0.99
C ILE A 107 -16.45 -9.45 1.22
N LEU A 108 -15.25 -9.41 0.62
CA LEU A 108 -14.37 -8.25 0.73
C LEU A 108 -15.01 -6.99 0.12
N ALA A 109 -15.62 -7.10 -1.07
CA ALA A 109 -16.30 -5.99 -1.72
C ALA A 109 -17.49 -5.49 -0.88
N TYR A 110 -18.36 -6.41 -0.44
CA TYR A 110 -19.48 -6.07 0.43
C TYR A 110 -19.06 -5.46 1.77
N SER A 111 -17.92 -5.91 2.33
CA SER A 111 -17.37 -5.36 3.57
C SER A 111 -16.95 -3.91 3.37
N ILE A 112 -16.22 -3.62 2.30
CA ILE A 112 -15.80 -2.26 1.97
C ILE A 112 -17.01 -1.36 1.69
N ASP A 113 -18.01 -1.85 0.96
CA ASP A 113 -19.22 -1.06 0.68
C ASP A 113 -20.05 -0.81 1.94
N ALA A 114 -20.23 -1.81 2.81
CA ALA A 114 -20.90 -1.64 4.09
C ALA A 114 -20.20 -0.58 4.94
N ILE A 115 -18.86 -0.62 5.04
CA ILE A 115 -18.10 0.41 5.75
C ILE A 115 -18.31 1.78 5.11
N ARG A 116 -18.21 1.90 3.78
CA ARG A 116 -18.41 3.18 3.09
C ARG A 116 -19.80 3.75 3.32
N CYS A 117 -20.83 2.91 3.34
CA CYS A 117 -22.19 3.32 3.66
C CYS A 117 -22.34 3.78 5.12
N LEU A 118 -21.70 3.10 6.08
CA LEU A 118 -21.67 3.52 7.49
C LEU A 118 -20.85 4.81 7.72
N SER A 119 -19.95 5.12 6.79
CA SER A 119 -18.98 6.20 6.89
C SER A 119 -19.50 7.56 6.42
N ASP A 120 -20.72 7.67 5.88
CA ASP A 120 -21.20 8.94 5.33
C ASP A 120 -21.62 9.92 6.46
N PRO A 121 -20.96 11.09 6.66
CA PRO A 121 -19.86 11.64 5.87
C PRO A 121 -18.45 11.46 6.46
N LYS A 122 -18.28 10.95 7.69
CA LYS A 122 -16.96 10.68 8.29
C LYS A 122 -16.85 9.32 8.97
N LEU A 123 -15.88 8.52 8.53
CA LEU A 123 -15.43 7.31 9.22
C LEU A 123 -14.49 7.69 10.38
N SER A 124 -15.04 7.94 11.57
CA SER A 124 -14.23 8.16 12.77
C SER A 124 -14.06 6.83 13.51
N LEU A 125 -12.84 6.29 13.48
CA LEU A 125 -12.47 5.05 14.14
C LEU A 125 -11.41 5.32 15.22
N GLU A 126 -11.39 4.48 16.25
CA GLU A 126 -10.24 4.41 17.16
C GLU A 126 -8.99 3.97 16.36
N PRO A 127 -7.79 4.53 16.64
CA PRO A 127 -6.56 4.18 15.91
C PRO A 127 -6.27 2.67 15.77
N ALA A 128 -6.58 1.87 16.80
CA ALA A 128 -6.37 0.43 16.76
C ALA A 128 -7.28 -0.27 15.73
N LEU A 129 -8.56 0.10 15.71
CA LEU A 129 -9.55 -0.43 14.77
C LEU A 129 -9.28 0.05 13.34
N GLU A 130 -8.91 1.32 13.17
CA GLU A 130 -8.51 1.86 11.87
C GLU A 130 -7.29 1.12 11.29
N SER A 131 -6.26 0.88 12.11
CA SER A 131 -5.07 0.14 11.68
C SER A 131 -5.37 -1.30 11.29
N ARG A 132 -6.27 -1.98 12.03
CA ARG A 132 -6.75 -3.33 11.68
C ARG A 132 -7.51 -3.32 10.36
N LEU A 133 -8.43 -2.36 10.19
CA LEU A 133 -9.18 -2.17 8.95
C LEU A 133 -8.25 -1.96 7.75
N LEU A 134 -7.30 -1.01 7.86
CA LEU A 134 -6.36 -0.71 6.79
C LEU A 134 -5.49 -1.92 6.45
N ARG A 135 -4.98 -2.64 7.48
CA ARG A 135 -4.21 -3.88 7.27
C ARG A 135 -5.04 -4.91 6.52
N ALA A 136 -6.23 -5.24 7.00
CA ALA A 136 -7.10 -6.24 6.40
C ALA A 136 -7.52 -5.86 4.98
N ALA A 137 -7.93 -4.61 4.76
CA ALA A 137 -8.32 -4.11 3.45
C ALA A 137 -7.16 -4.20 2.44
N VAL A 138 -5.98 -3.70 2.78
CA VAL A 138 -4.83 -3.73 1.88
C VAL A 138 -4.40 -5.18 1.61
N GLU A 139 -4.24 -6.00 2.65
CA GLU A 139 -3.79 -7.38 2.48
C GLU A 139 -4.76 -8.21 1.62
N LYS A 140 -6.05 -8.18 1.94
CA LYS A 140 -7.04 -9.00 1.22
C LYS A 140 -7.27 -8.48 -0.20
N SER A 141 -7.29 -7.16 -0.43
CA SER A 141 -7.43 -6.60 -1.77
C SER A 141 -6.26 -6.96 -2.67
N PHE A 142 -5.01 -6.89 -2.18
CA PHE A 142 -3.84 -7.26 -3.00
C PHE A 142 -3.87 -8.74 -3.38
N LEU A 143 -4.22 -9.61 -2.44
CA LEU A 143 -4.36 -11.04 -2.70
C LEU A 143 -5.48 -11.34 -3.70
N ALA A 144 -6.64 -10.66 -3.56
CA ALA A 144 -7.76 -10.80 -4.48
C ALA A 144 -7.40 -10.32 -5.89
N ILE A 145 -6.80 -9.13 -6.02
CA ILE A 145 -6.37 -8.57 -7.32
C ILE A 145 -5.35 -9.48 -8.01
N GLY A 146 -4.36 -10.02 -7.26
CA GLY A 146 -3.37 -10.94 -7.80
C GLY A 146 -3.99 -12.21 -8.42
N ARG A 147 -5.10 -12.71 -7.85
CA ARG A 147 -5.86 -13.84 -8.40
C ARG A 147 -6.69 -13.42 -9.62
N GLU A 148 -7.43 -12.33 -9.51
CA GLU A 148 -8.36 -11.85 -10.55
C GLU A 148 -7.64 -11.37 -11.82
N THR A 149 -6.38 -10.92 -11.72
CA THR A 149 -5.55 -10.56 -12.88
C THR A 149 -5.47 -11.68 -13.93
N ARG A 150 -5.63 -12.94 -13.50
CA ARG A 150 -5.58 -14.12 -14.39
C ARG A 150 -6.95 -14.63 -14.85
N ARG A 151 -8.05 -14.18 -14.23
CA ARG A 151 -9.40 -14.73 -14.44
C ARG A 151 -10.41 -13.68 -14.89
N ASN A 152 -10.45 -12.51 -14.24
CA ASN A 152 -11.47 -11.50 -14.50
C ASN A 152 -10.95 -10.06 -14.27
N GLN A 153 -10.68 -9.36 -15.37
CA GLN A 153 -10.21 -7.96 -15.34
C GLN A 153 -11.25 -6.96 -14.81
N VAL A 154 -12.54 -7.31 -14.83
CA VAL A 154 -13.61 -6.46 -14.26
C VAL A 154 -13.54 -6.52 -12.75
N MET A 155 -13.41 -7.72 -12.19
CA MET A 155 -13.28 -7.92 -10.75
C MET A 155 -12.00 -7.30 -10.19
N GLN A 156 -10.87 -7.43 -10.91
CA GLN A 156 -9.65 -6.73 -10.56
C GLN A 156 -9.88 -5.21 -10.39
N ARG A 157 -10.47 -4.56 -11.41
CA ARG A 157 -10.75 -3.12 -11.36
C ARG A 157 -11.70 -2.75 -10.22
N LEU A 158 -12.66 -3.62 -9.94
CA LEU A 158 -13.61 -3.41 -8.86
C LEU A 158 -12.93 -3.41 -7.48
N TYR A 159 -12.05 -4.38 -7.20
CA TYR A 159 -11.28 -4.40 -5.94
C TYR A 159 -10.32 -3.21 -5.81
N GLU A 160 -9.74 -2.75 -6.91
CA GLU A 160 -8.94 -1.52 -6.94
C GLU A 160 -9.78 -0.29 -6.55
N GLU A 161 -10.93 -0.10 -7.21
CA GLU A 161 -11.85 1.01 -6.93
C GLU A 161 -12.38 0.98 -5.48
N TYR A 162 -12.65 -0.21 -4.94
CA TYR A 162 -13.09 -0.35 -3.56
C TYR A 162 -12.01 0.02 -2.55
N LEU A 163 -10.80 -0.50 -2.72
CA LEU A 163 -9.70 -0.16 -1.83
C LEU A 163 -9.42 1.36 -1.90
N GLU A 164 -9.30 1.94 -3.10
CA GLU A 164 -9.12 3.39 -3.27
C GLU A 164 -10.24 4.19 -2.57
N GLY A 165 -11.49 3.78 -2.74
CA GLY A 165 -12.65 4.40 -2.10
C GLY A 165 -12.59 4.36 -0.56
N LEU A 166 -12.20 3.22 0.02
CA LEU A 166 -12.04 3.08 1.47
C LEU A 166 -10.94 4.01 2.02
N LEU A 167 -9.78 4.05 1.35
CA LEU A 167 -8.68 4.93 1.76
C LEU A 167 -9.08 6.41 1.70
N CYS A 168 -9.88 6.79 0.71
CA CYS A 168 -10.43 8.13 0.61
C CYS A 168 -11.40 8.44 1.76
N CYS A 169 -12.26 7.49 2.16
CA CYS A 169 -13.12 7.64 3.33
C CYS A 169 -12.32 7.81 4.63
N VAL A 170 -11.30 6.97 4.84
CA VAL A 170 -10.41 7.07 6.01
C VAL A 170 -9.70 8.42 6.03
N LEU A 171 -9.12 8.86 4.91
CA LEU A 171 -8.41 10.15 4.84
C LEU A 171 -9.34 11.35 5.03
N SER A 172 -10.56 11.30 4.50
CA SER A 172 -11.54 12.41 4.58
C SER A 172 -12.05 12.65 6.00
N SER A 173 -11.98 11.64 6.88
CA SER A 173 -12.45 11.75 8.26
C SER A 173 -11.67 12.80 9.07
N ALA A 174 -10.34 12.79 8.91
CA ALA A 174 -9.38 13.67 9.57
C ALA A 174 -8.20 13.95 8.62
N PRO A 175 -8.39 14.79 7.58
CA PRO A 175 -7.36 15.08 6.59
C PRO A 175 -6.14 15.70 7.26
N SER A 176 -5.03 14.97 7.23
CA SER A 176 -3.78 15.43 7.83
C SER A 176 -2.62 14.66 7.23
N LEU A 177 -1.41 15.23 7.36
CA LEU A 177 -0.19 14.56 6.94
C LEU A 177 0.05 13.27 7.76
N GLY A 178 -0.31 13.28 9.05
CA GLY A 178 -0.26 12.09 9.91
C GLY A 178 -1.20 10.98 9.46
N LYS A 179 -2.46 11.30 9.11
CA LYS A 179 -3.40 10.31 8.57
C LYS A 179 -2.91 9.73 7.25
N LEU A 180 -2.37 10.57 6.35
CA LEU A 180 -1.80 10.12 5.08
C LEU A 180 -0.60 9.18 5.31
N TYR A 181 0.27 9.50 6.27
CA TYR A 181 1.40 8.64 6.63
C TYR A 181 0.93 7.30 7.23
N SER A 182 -0.07 7.32 8.12
CA SER A 182 -0.65 6.10 8.68
C SER A 182 -1.21 5.18 7.59
N ILE A 183 -1.95 5.72 6.62
CA ILE A 183 -2.40 4.94 5.46
C ILE A 183 -1.22 4.36 4.70
N TRP A 184 -0.21 5.19 4.42
CA TRP A 184 0.98 4.79 3.67
C TRP A 184 1.73 3.62 4.33
N GLU A 185 1.80 3.57 5.65
CA GLU A 185 2.55 2.55 6.39
C GLU A 185 2.11 1.13 6.01
N HIS A 186 0.79 0.94 5.84
CA HIS A 186 0.18 -0.33 5.43
C HIS A 186 0.53 -0.78 4.01
N PHE A 187 1.02 0.12 3.16
CA PHE A 187 1.46 -0.20 1.79
C PHE A 187 2.95 -0.53 1.71
N THR A 188 3.75 -0.26 2.74
CA THR A 188 5.22 -0.28 2.67
C THR A 188 5.77 -1.64 2.21
N SER A 189 5.23 -2.75 2.71
CA SER A 189 5.65 -4.10 2.31
C SER A 189 5.29 -4.42 0.86
N TRP A 190 4.18 -3.89 0.35
CA TRP A 190 3.66 -4.17 -0.98
C TRP A 190 4.40 -3.40 -2.09
N ILE A 191 4.74 -2.15 -1.83
CA ILE A 191 5.51 -1.31 -2.75
C ILE A 191 7.00 -1.71 -2.85
N GLU A 192 7.50 -2.44 -1.85
CA GLU A 192 8.86 -2.98 -1.80
C GLU A 192 8.89 -4.49 -2.03
N ALA A 193 7.75 -5.07 -2.41
CA ALA A 193 7.63 -6.49 -2.67
C ALA A 193 8.55 -6.91 -3.84
N PRO A 194 9.08 -8.14 -3.83
CA PRO A 194 9.83 -8.67 -4.98
C PRO A 194 8.99 -8.70 -6.26
N ASP A 195 7.67 -8.87 -6.13
CA ASP A 195 6.74 -8.94 -7.24
C ASP A 195 6.44 -7.56 -7.84
N ALA A 196 6.75 -7.38 -9.13
CA ALA A 196 6.59 -6.10 -9.82
C ALA A 196 5.11 -5.67 -9.98
N GLN A 197 4.17 -6.62 -10.06
CA GLN A 197 2.74 -6.29 -10.17
C GLN A 197 2.21 -5.71 -8.85
N HIS A 198 2.56 -6.32 -7.71
CA HIS A 198 2.25 -5.78 -6.39
C HIS A 198 2.88 -4.40 -6.20
N ARG A 199 4.14 -4.21 -6.60
CA ARG A 199 4.78 -2.88 -6.53
C ARG A 199 4.05 -1.84 -7.37
N ALA A 200 3.70 -2.19 -8.61
CA ALA A 200 2.99 -1.28 -9.52
C ALA A 200 1.59 -0.93 -9.00
N LEU A 201 0.85 -1.92 -8.50
CA LEU A 201 -0.48 -1.74 -7.90
C LEU A 201 -0.41 -0.85 -6.65
N GLY A 202 0.50 -1.15 -5.72
CA GLY A 202 0.68 -0.33 -4.53
C GLY A 202 1.11 1.09 -4.85
N MET A 203 1.96 1.28 -5.86
CA MET A 203 2.35 2.60 -6.33
C MET A 203 1.18 3.34 -7.01
N LYS A 204 0.31 2.65 -7.73
CA LYS A 204 -0.93 3.23 -8.29
C LYS A 204 -1.83 3.73 -7.17
N ILE A 205 -2.26 2.85 -6.27
CA ILE A 205 -3.25 3.13 -5.23
C ILE A 205 -2.75 4.26 -4.30
N ILE A 206 -1.48 4.23 -3.88
CA ILE A 206 -0.94 5.29 -3.02
C ILE A 206 -0.83 6.63 -3.75
N THR A 207 -0.48 6.63 -5.04
CA THR A 207 -0.42 7.86 -5.84
C THR A 207 -1.81 8.47 -5.98
N ASP A 208 -2.82 7.63 -6.22
CA ASP A 208 -4.20 8.07 -6.40
C ASP A 208 -4.79 8.56 -5.05
N THR A 209 -4.42 7.92 -3.93
CA THR A 209 -4.73 8.40 -2.56
C THR A 209 -4.08 9.76 -2.26
N ILE A 210 -2.81 9.96 -2.63
CA ILE A 210 -2.13 11.26 -2.47
C ILE A 210 -2.74 12.32 -3.40
N ALA A 211 -3.16 11.95 -4.61
CA ALA A 211 -3.86 12.86 -5.51
C ALA A 211 -5.20 13.32 -4.92
N PHE A 212 -5.93 12.42 -4.25
CA PHE A 212 -7.12 12.77 -3.49
C PHE A 212 -6.78 13.66 -2.28
N ALA A 213 -5.70 13.38 -1.55
CA ALA A 213 -5.19 14.21 -0.47
C ALA A 213 -4.92 15.67 -0.90
N VAL A 214 -4.37 15.88 -2.10
CA VAL A 214 -4.16 17.22 -2.68
C VAL A 214 -5.49 17.98 -2.85
N GLN A 215 -6.58 17.30 -3.19
CA GLN A 215 -7.91 17.93 -3.32
C GLN A 215 -8.48 18.34 -1.96
N LEU A 216 -8.06 17.68 -0.89
CA LEU A 216 -8.49 17.96 0.48
C LEU A 216 -7.64 19.01 1.20
N LEU A 217 -6.59 19.57 0.57
CA LEU A 217 -5.64 20.47 1.24
C LEU A 217 -6.25 21.63 2.03
N PRO A 218 -7.31 22.34 1.56
CA PRO A 218 -7.95 23.38 2.37
C PRO A 218 -8.51 22.89 3.72
N GLN A 219 -8.71 21.58 3.87
CA GLN A 219 -9.25 20.92 5.05
C GLN A 219 -8.14 20.22 5.87
N PHE A 220 -6.88 20.24 5.38
CA PHE A 220 -5.80 19.61 6.12
C PHE A 220 -5.55 20.37 7.42
N GLU A 221 -5.68 19.65 8.53
CA GLU A 221 -5.29 20.19 9.83
C GLU A 221 -3.78 20.46 9.84
N GLY A 222 -3.37 21.47 10.62
CA GLY A 222 -1.96 21.74 10.87
C GLY A 222 -1.33 20.52 11.53
N SER A 223 -0.53 19.77 10.76
CA SER A 223 0.07 18.56 11.29
C SER A 223 1.35 18.93 12.07
N PRO A 224 1.62 18.28 13.22
CA PRO A 224 2.91 18.41 13.86
C PRO A 224 4.03 18.01 12.90
N ASP A 225 5.26 18.35 13.26
CA ASP A 225 6.40 17.88 12.50
C ASP A 225 6.51 16.36 12.66
N ILE A 226 6.19 15.64 11.58
CA ILE A 226 6.26 14.18 11.48
C ILE A 226 7.55 13.83 10.75
N PRO A 227 8.62 13.38 11.44
CA PRO A 227 9.89 13.01 10.82
C PRO A 227 9.75 11.94 9.75
N GLU A 228 8.86 10.99 9.95
CA GLU A 228 8.65 9.80 9.11
C GLU A 228 8.19 10.14 7.69
N VAL A 229 7.62 11.34 7.49
CA VAL A 229 7.31 11.87 6.16
C VAL A 229 8.58 11.99 5.30
N GLY A 230 9.73 12.25 5.93
CA GLY A 230 11.03 12.22 5.26
C GLY A 230 11.41 10.83 4.77
N ASP A 231 11.16 9.78 5.58
CA ASP A 231 11.36 8.38 5.19
C ASP A 231 10.44 7.99 4.04
N MET A 232 9.15 8.36 4.12
CA MET A 232 8.17 8.18 3.06
C MET A 232 8.62 8.84 1.74
N ALA A 233 9.05 10.10 1.80
CA ALA A 233 9.55 10.84 0.64
C ALA A 233 10.79 10.17 0.04
N ALA A 234 11.71 9.68 0.87
CA ALA A 234 12.90 8.98 0.41
C ALA A 234 12.55 7.67 -0.30
N ARG A 235 11.70 6.82 0.30
CA ARG A 235 11.27 5.55 -0.32
C ARG A 235 10.63 5.76 -1.69
N ARG A 236 9.82 6.81 -1.85
CA ARG A 236 9.24 7.19 -3.15
C ARG A 236 10.27 7.76 -4.11
N GLY A 237 11.13 8.66 -3.63
CA GLY A 237 12.19 9.27 -4.42
C GLY A 237 13.11 8.21 -5.05
N LEU A 238 13.50 7.19 -4.28
CA LEU A 238 14.39 6.11 -4.74
C LEU A 238 13.83 5.36 -5.95
N THR A 239 12.51 5.30 -6.10
CA THR A 239 11.81 4.63 -7.23
C THR A 239 11.55 5.53 -8.45
N ILE A 240 11.94 6.81 -8.45
CA ILE A 240 11.73 7.72 -9.60
C ILE A 240 12.36 7.19 -10.91
N ASN A 241 13.45 6.45 -10.79
CA ASN A 241 14.17 5.84 -11.90
C ASN A 241 14.08 4.30 -11.87
N ASP A 242 12.98 3.76 -11.33
CA ASP A 242 12.70 2.33 -11.42
C ASP A 242 12.79 1.88 -12.89
N PRO A 243 13.38 0.70 -13.18
CA PRO A 243 13.43 0.16 -14.53
C PRO A 243 12.04 -0.13 -15.11
N GLU A 244 11.04 -0.38 -14.28
CA GLU A 244 9.65 -0.55 -14.69
C GLU A 244 8.99 0.84 -14.85
N GLU A 245 8.68 1.23 -16.09
CA GLU A 245 8.22 2.60 -16.39
C GLU A 245 6.89 2.94 -15.72
N THR A 246 6.02 1.94 -15.51
CA THR A 246 4.74 2.12 -14.80
C THR A 246 4.97 2.56 -13.35
N ILE A 247 5.94 1.93 -12.66
CA ILE A 247 6.35 2.28 -11.29
C ILE A 247 7.04 3.64 -11.30
N SER A 248 7.99 3.85 -12.20
CA SER A 248 8.79 5.08 -12.27
C SER A 248 7.90 6.33 -12.55
N CYS A 249 6.89 6.19 -13.42
CA CYS A 249 5.91 7.23 -13.70
C CYS A 249 5.07 7.57 -12.47
N LYS A 250 4.55 6.57 -11.76
CA LYS A 250 3.75 6.80 -10.55
C LYS A 250 4.60 7.35 -9.41
N ALA A 251 5.85 6.94 -9.26
CA ALA A 251 6.79 7.52 -8.29
C ALA A 251 7.04 9.01 -8.55
N ARG A 252 7.26 9.43 -9.80
CA ARG A 252 7.39 10.86 -10.15
C ARG A 252 6.13 11.66 -9.82
N ALA A 253 4.97 11.14 -10.17
CA ALA A 253 3.69 11.78 -9.88
C ALA A 253 3.47 11.89 -8.36
N CYS A 254 3.71 10.81 -7.62
CA CYS A 254 3.65 10.77 -6.17
C CYS A 254 4.56 11.82 -5.53
N MET A 255 5.79 11.98 -6.01
CA MET A 255 6.74 12.97 -5.48
C MET A 255 6.30 14.41 -5.73
N TYR A 256 5.77 14.68 -6.93
CA TYR A 256 5.19 15.99 -7.25
C TYR A 256 4.00 16.32 -6.35
N LEU A 257 3.06 15.38 -6.19
CA LEU A 257 1.87 15.57 -5.36
C LEU A 257 2.23 15.70 -3.88
N LEU A 258 3.15 14.89 -3.37
CA LEU A 258 3.64 15.00 -1.99
C LEU A 258 4.28 16.37 -1.73
N ALA A 259 5.03 16.91 -2.70
CA ALA A 259 5.60 18.24 -2.57
C ALA A 259 4.52 19.34 -2.53
N GLN A 260 3.43 19.20 -3.27
CA GLN A 260 2.29 20.13 -3.15
C GLN A 260 1.70 20.13 -1.74
N ILE A 261 1.50 18.94 -1.17
CA ILE A 261 0.99 18.79 0.21
C ILE A 261 1.95 19.44 1.20
N LEU A 262 3.25 19.18 1.08
CA LEU A 262 4.25 19.73 1.98
C LEU A 262 4.35 21.25 1.87
N LEU A 263 4.38 21.81 0.64
CA LEU A 263 4.38 23.25 0.42
C LEU A 263 3.15 23.92 1.04
N HIS A 264 1.97 23.32 0.86
CA HIS A 264 0.73 23.81 1.45
C HIS A 264 0.80 23.81 3.00
N GLN A 265 1.29 22.72 3.60
CA GLN A 265 1.49 22.62 5.05
C GLN A 265 2.48 23.66 5.60
N ARG A 266 3.35 24.22 4.76
CA ARG A 266 4.29 25.30 5.12
C ARG A 266 3.78 26.70 4.75
N GLY A 267 2.55 26.83 4.27
CA GLY A 267 1.98 28.11 3.82
C GLY A 267 2.64 28.68 2.56
N GLN A 268 3.29 27.82 1.76
CA GLN A 268 3.97 28.20 0.52
C GLN A 268 3.10 27.94 -0.72
N ASP A 269 3.40 28.63 -1.83
CA ASP A 269 2.70 28.38 -3.11
C ASP A 269 3.01 26.96 -3.61
N MET A 270 1.97 26.15 -3.80
CA MET A 270 2.07 24.78 -4.30
C MET A 270 2.71 24.70 -5.69
N ARG A 271 2.71 25.79 -6.47
CA ARG A 271 3.44 25.85 -7.75
C ARG A 271 4.94 25.66 -7.60
N GLY A 272 5.50 25.82 -6.39
CA GLY A 272 6.88 25.42 -6.09
C GLY A 272 7.16 23.94 -6.39
N ALA A 273 6.14 23.07 -6.40
CA ALA A 273 6.29 21.66 -6.74
C ALA A 273 6.70 21.43 -8.20
N GLU A 274 6.50 22.40 -9.11
CA GLU A 274 6.96 22.30 -10.49
C GLU A 274 8.49 22.13 -10.59
N GLU A 275 9.27 22.59 -9.58
CA GLU A 275 10.71 22.33 -9.51
C GLU A 275 11.04 20.84 -9.47
N LEU A 276 10.14 20.01 -8.91
CA LEU A 276 10.34 18.57 -8.75
C LEU A 276 9.82 17.76 -9.94
N ARG A 277 9.20 18.39 -10.94
CA ARG A 277 8.57 17.69 -12.06
C ARG A 277 9.62 17.08 -12.99
N CYS A 278 9.60 15.75 -13.10
CA CYS A 278 10.48 15.00 -14.01
C CYS A 278 9.75 14.68 -15.34
N LYS A 279 10.50 14.67 -16.45
CA LYS A 279 9.95 14.29 -17.77
C LYS A 279 9.79 12.77 -17.88
N ARG A 280 8.92 12.30 -18.79
CA ARG A 280 8.75 10.85 -19.06
C ARG A 280 10.06 10.22 -19.57
N GLN A 281 10.21 8.92 -19.31
CA GLN A 281 11.52 8.25 -19.32
C GLN A 281 11.96 7.76 -20.71
N ASN A 282 11.04 7.67 -21.69
CA ASN A 282 11.23 6.91 -22.93
C ASN A 282 12.50 7.23 -23.75
N GLU A 283 13.22 8.33 -23.49
CA GLU A 283 14.48 8.68 -24.17
C GLU A 283 15.50 9.40 -23.26
N GLN A 284 15.42 9.24 -21.92
CA GLN A 284 16.33 9.95 -21.03
C GLN A 284 17.70 9.26 -20.92
N SER A 285 18.77 10.02 -21.16
CA SER A 285 20.14 9.57 -20.87
C SER A 285 20.33 9.31 -19.37
N GLN A 286 21.27 8.43 -19.01
CA GLN A 286 21.61 8.15 -17.61
C GLN A 286 22.00 9.43 -16.85
N VAL A 287 22.66 10.37 -17.54
CA VAL A 287 23.00 11.69 -16.98
C VAL A 287 21.75 12.48 -16.62
N GLN A 288 20.74 12.49 -17.50
CA GLN A 288 19.48 13.17 -17.21
C GLN A 288 18.75 12.54 -16.02
N LYS A 289 18.79 11.21 -15.89
CA LYS A 289 18.22 10.50 -14.73
C LYS A 289 18.84 10.97 -13.41
N TYR A 290 20.16 11.13 -13.36
CA TYR A 290 20.84 11.66 -12.17
C TYR A 290 20.52 13.13 -11.91
N ARG A 291 20.42 13.95 -12.96
CA ARG A 291 20.02 15.36 -12.82
C ARG A 291 18.60 15.51 -12.30
N ASP A 292 17.68 14.68 -12.78
CA ASP A 292 16.30 14.68 -12.31
C ASP A 292 16.24 14.29 -10.81
N LEU A 293 16.99 13.27 -10.38
CA LEU A 293 17.11 12.92 -8.95
C LEU A 293 17.70 14.06 -8.12
N ALA A 294 18.80 14.67 -8.58
CA ALA A 294 19.44 15.78 -7.90
C ALA A 294 18.50 16.99 -7.76
N ARG A 295 17.77 17.33 -8.83
CA ARG A 295 16.77 18.40 -8.82
C ARG A 295 15.66 18.11 -7.80
N VAL A 296 15.13 16.88 -7.80
CA VAL A 296 14.09 16.47 -6.83
C VAL A 296 14.64 16.56 -5.41
N GLY A 297 15.84 16.05 -5.15
CA GLY A 297 16.47 16.09 -3.83
C GLY A 297 16.72 17.51 -3.32
N GLU A 298 17.25 18.42 -4.16
CA GLU A 298 17.45 19.83 -3.78
C GLU A 298 16.10 20.55 -3.57
N GLY A 299 15.08 20.23 -4.37
CA GLY A 299 13.72 20.73 -4.15
C GLY A 299 13.18 20.30 -2.79
N LEU A 300 13.28 19.00 -2.47
CA LEU A 300 12.88 18.47 -1.16
C LEU A 300 13.70 19.05 -0.01
N ARG A 301 15.00 19.31 -0.19
CA ARG A 301 15.84 19.93 0.83
C ARG A 301 15.31 21.30 1.29
N LYS A 302 14.71 22.06 0.37
CA LYS A 302 14.09 23.37 0.64
C LYS A 302 12.74 23.25 1.34
N ILE A 303 12.03 22.14 1.13
CA ILE A 303 10.66 21.90 1.61
C ILE A 303 10.63 21.17 2.95
N LEU A 304 11.44 20.12 3.09
CA LEU A 304 11.49 19.25 4.27
C LEU A 304 12.14 19.97 5.45
N LEU A 305 11.57 19.75 6.63
CA LEU A 305 12.15 20.23 7.89
C LEU A 305 13.36 19.41 8.31
N GLU A 306 14.05 19.85 9.35
CA GLU A 306 15.29 19.21 9.81
C GLU A 306 15.12 17.73 10.17
N GLU A 307 14.15 17.37 11.00
CA GLU A 307 13.92 15.97 11.38
C GLU A 307 13.43 15.12 10.20
N GLN A 308 12.64 15.70 9.30
CA GLN A 308 12.26 15.04 8.03
C GLN A 308 13.47 14.81 7.12
N ARG A 309 14.38 15.79 7.01
CA ARG A 309 15.64 15.63 6.26
C ARG A 309 16.51 14.55 6.90
N ARG A 310 16.55 14.45 8.24
CA ARG A 310 17.27 13.39 8.94
C ARG A 310 16.70 12.00 8.61
N ALA A 311 15.39 11.80 8.73
CA ALA A 311 14.74 10.54 8.36
C ALA A 311 14.96 10.19 6.88
N PHE A 312 14.86 11.19 6.00
CA PHE A 312 15.17 11.03 4.58
C PHE A 312 16.61 10.53 4.37
N LEU A 313 17.59 11.19 5.00
CA LEU A 313 19.01 10.83 4.87
C LEU A 313 19.29 9.42 5.39
N GLN A 314 18.66 9.01 6.50
CA GLN A 314 18.77 7.64 7.02
C GLN A 314 18.31 6.60 6.00
N ARG A 315 17.15 6.82 5.37
CA ARG A 315 16.64 5.95 4.30
C ARG A 315 17.54 5.94 3.07
N ALA A 316 18.01 7.11 2.63
CA ALA A 316 18.89 7.23 1.48
C ALA A 316 20.23 6.51 1.72
N LEU A 317 20.80 6.65 2.93
CA LEU A 317 22.02 5.97 3.32
C LEU A 317 21.83 4.45 3.41
N HIS A 318 20.71 4.01 3.98
CA HIS A 318 20.34 2.59 3.97
C HIS A 318 20.29 2.05 2.54
N ALA A 319 19.60 2.74 1.63
CA ALA A 319 19.50 2.38 0.23
C ALA A 319 20.85 2.30 -0.49
N VAL A 320 21.81 3.17 -0.15
CA VAL A 320 23.19 3.11 -0.68
C VAL A 320 23.90 1.81 -0.27
N HIS A 321 23.65 1.29 0.93
CA HIS A 321 24.31 0.10 1.44
C HIS A 321 23.63 -1.21 1.05
N THR A 322 22.30 -1.23 0.98
CA THR A 322 21.51 -2.48 0.89
C THR A 322 20.69 -2.61 -0.39
N GLY A 323 20.50 -1.52 -1.14
CA GLY A 323 19.64 -1.50 -2.31
C GLY A 323 20.27 -2.12 -3.56
N PRO A 324 19.47 -2.61 -4.52
CA PRO A 324 19.97 -2.96 -5.85
C PRO A 324 20.63 -1.74 -6.51
N ILE A 325 21.47 -1.97 -7.52
CA ILE A 325 22.37 -0.94 -8.06
C ILE A 325 21.67 0.39 -8.42
N HIS A 326 20.47 0.34 -9.02
CA HIS A 326 19.72 1.54 -9.40
C HIS A 326 19.19 2.32 -8.18
N ILE A 327 18.73 1.62 -7.15
CA ILE A 327 18.31 2.20 -5.86
C ILE A 327 19.52 2.76 -5.10
N SER A 328 20.64 2.04 -5.08
CA SER A 328 21.89 2.49 -4.46
C SER A 328 22.40 3.79 -5.11
N GLN A 329 22.39 3.85 -6.45
CA GLN A 329 22.77 5.07 -7.19
C GLN A 329 21.80 6.23 -6.90
N ALA A 330 20.49 5.97 -6.86
CA ALA A 330 19.51 6.99 -6.51
C ALA A 330 19.71 7.51 -5.08
N GLY A 331 19.93 6.60 -4.13
CA GLY A 331 20.23 6.92 -2.73
C GLY A 331 21.45 7.81 -2.61
N LEU A 332 22.52 7.51 -3.35
CA LEU A 332 23.72 8.33 -3.37
C LEU A 332 23.43 9.74 -3.88
N VAL A 333 22.73 9.87 -5.01
CA VAL A 333 22.39 11.20 -5.57
C VAL A 333 21.54 11.99 -4.58
N PHE A 334 20.57 11.35 -3.93
CA PHE A 334 19.76 12.02 -2.92
C PHE A 334 20.53 12.41 -1.66
N LEU A 335 21.48 11.60 -1.19
CA LEU A 335 22.35 11.98 -0.06
C LEU A 335 23.04 13.32 -0.35
N TYR A 336 23.65 13.45 -1.53
CA TYR A 336 24.28 14.69 -1.94
C TYR A 336 23.28 15.85 -2.06
N ALA A 337 22.14 15.62 -2.69
CA ALA A 337 21.15 16.67 -2.93
C ALA A 337 20.48 17.18 -1.63
N ILE A 338 20.16 16.29 -0.68
CA ILE A 338 19.56 16.69 0.60
C ILE A 338 20.55 17.43 1.49
N LEU A 339 21.85 17.12 1.36
CA LEU A 339 22.92 17.85 2.05
C LEU A 339 23.30 19.17 1.37
N GLY A 340 22.79 19.44 0.16
CA GLY A 340 23.09 20.66 -0.59
C GLY A 340 24.36 20.60 -1.43
N GLU A 341 24.82 19.39 -1.73
CA GLU A 341 26.10 19.10 -2.37
C GLU A 341 25.91 18.44 -3.75
N ALA A 342 24.71 18.49 -4.34
CA ALA A 342 24.43 17.89 -5.63
C ALA A 342 25.41 18.33 -6.73
N SER A 343 25.89 19.57 -6.67
CA SER A 343 26.92 20.15 -7.55
C SER A 343 28.18 19.28 -7.63
N ARG A 344 28.63 18.70 -6.51
CA ARG A 344 29.83 17.85 -6.46
C ARG A 344 29.70 16.59 -7.31
N LEU A 345 28.47 16.14 -7.55
CA LEU A 345 28.16 15.06 -8.48
C LEU A 345 27.89 15.55 -9.92
N MET A 346 27.29 16.74 -10.09
CA MET A 346 26.66 17.15 -11.36
C MET A 346 27.43 18.21 -12.19
N GLU A 347 28.37 18.97 -11.63
CA GLU A 347 28.98 20.16 -12.28
C GLU A 347 30.06 19.89 -13.33
N HIS A 348 30.61 18.67 -13.38
CA HIS A 348 31.69 18.35 -14.33
C HIS A 348 31.19 17.91 -15.70
N LYS A 349 32.10 17.48 -16.58
CA LYS A 349 31.77 16.97 -17.92
C LYS A 349 30.68 15.91 -17.81
N GLU A 350 29.60 16.06 -18.59
CA GLU A 350 28.42 15.18 -18.51
C GLU A 350 28.78 13.70 -18.60
N LYS A 351 29.75 13.35 -19.46
CA LYS A 351 30.23 11.98 -19.67
C LYS A 351 30.87 11.36 -18.43
N GLU A 352 31.34 12.17 -17.48
CA GLU A 352 31.99 11.72 -16.24
C GLU A 352 31.00 11.53 -15.08
N ILE A 353 29.77 12.06 -15.19
CA ILE A 353 28.78 11.98 -14.11
C ILE A 353 28.50 10.51 -13.71
N PRO A 354 28.24 9.57 -14.64
CA PRO A 354 27.99 8.18 -14.25
C PRO A 354 29.19 7.52 -13.58
N ILE A 355 30.41 7.80 -14.06
CA ILE A 355 31.65 7.26 -13.50
C ILE A 355 31.83 7.77 -12.06
N ARG A 356 31.55 9.06 -11.82
CA ARG A 356 31.65 9.66 -10.49
C ARG A 356 30.65 9.07 -9.51
N VAL A 357 29.40 8.90 -9.92
CA VAL A 357 28.36 8.28 -9.09
C VAL A 357 28.81 6.87 -8.68
N VAL A 358 29.29 6.06 -9.63
CA VAL A 358 29.78 4.70 -9.33
C VAL A 358 31.01 4.71 -8.42
N ASN A 359 31.99 5.59 -8.67
CA ASN A 359 33.19 5.68 -7.84
C ASN A 359 32.87 6.07 -6.40
N LYS A 360 31.97 7.04 -6.20
CA LYS A 360 31.55 7.45 -4.85
C LYS A 360 30.70 6.39 -4.15
N LEU A 361 29.87 5.67 -4.92
CA LEU A 361 29.15 4.51 -4.40
C LEU A 361 30.12 3.44 -3.92
N PHE A 362 31.16 3.12 -4.70
CA PHE A 362 32.20 2.15 -4.34
C PHE A 362 32.95 2.53 -3.04
N ILE A 363 33.26 3.82 -2.84
CA ILE A 363 33.88 4.29 -1.60
C ILE A 363 32.99 3.96 -0.39
N ILE A 364 31.68 4.22 -0.48
CA ILE A 364 30.75 3.98 0.62
C ILE A 364 30.53 2.49 0.86
N THR A 365 30.29 1.71 -0.18
CA THR A 365 29.86 0.32 -0.04
C THR A 365 31.03 -0.65 0.13
N CYS A 366 32.13 -0.46 -0.60
CA CYS A 366 33.27 -1.37 -0.59
C CYS A 366 34.36 -0.94 0.39
N LEU A 367 34.68 0.36 0.45
CA LEU A 367 35.71 0.87 1.38
C LEU A 367 35.13 1.16 2.77
N LYS A 368 33.79 1.17 2.92
CA LYS A 368 33.09 1.51 4.16
C LYS A 368 33.49 2.88 4.71
N GLU A 369 33.82 3.80 3.81
CA GLU A 369 34.24 5.15 4.11
C GLU A 369 33.22 6.16 3.58
N LEU A 370 33.04 7.26 4.30
CA LEU A 370 32.26 8.37 3.78
C LEU A 370 33.15 9.23 2.86
N PRO A 371 32.72 9.55 1.62
CA PRO A 371 33.47 10.43 0.73
C PRO A 371 33.86 11.73 1.43
N GLN A 372 35.09 12.20 1.21
CA GLN A 372 35.65 13.39 1.88
C GLN A 372 34.72 14.61 1.85
N ASP A 373 33.99 14.74 0.76
CA ASP A 373 33.04 15.80 0.52
C ASP A 373 31.76 15.73 1.38
N LEU A 374 31.44 14.56 1.94
CA LEU A 374 30.34 14.37 2.87
C LEU A 374 30.81 14.31 4.34
N GLN A 375 32.13 14.28 4.58
CA GLN A 375 32.68 14.27 5.93
C GLN A 375 32.39 15.62 6.62
N GLY A 376 31.93 15.58 7.88
CA GLY A 376 31.64 16.77 8.68
C GLY A 376 30.19 17.26 8.64
N HIS A 377 29.29 16.64 7.87
CA HIS A 377 27.87 16.97 7.96
C HIS A 377 27.24 16.42 9.25
N SER A 378 26.80 17.32 10.13
CA SER A 378 26.19 16.99 11.43
C SER A 378 25.01 16.01 11.32
N LEU A 379 24.21 16.11 10.26
CA LEU A 379 23.08 15.21 9.98
C LEU A 379 23.49 13.76 9.69
N LEU A 380 24.71 13.53 9.20
CA LEU A 380 25.24 12.18 8.95
C LEU A 380 25.92 11.59 10.19
N VAL A 381 26.57 12.42 11.02
CA VAL A 381 27.25 12.01 12.25
C VAL A 381 26.26 11.37 13.24
N THR A 382 25.06 11.93 13.38
CA THR A 382 24.01 11.36 14.22
C THR A 382 23.35 10.11 13.61
N SER A 383 23.26 10.05 12.28
CA SER A 383 22.61 8.94 11.56
C SER A 383 23.43 7.66 11.53
N SER A 384 24.76 7.74 11.64
CA SER A 384 25.64 6.56 11.72
C SER A 384 25.43 5.74 13.01
N SER A 385 24.97 6.38 14.10
CA SER A 385 24.59 5.66 15.34
C SER A 385 23.22 4.98 15.26
N ALA A 386 22.33 5.46 14.39
CA ALA A 386 20.98 4.94 14.16
C ALA A 386 20.93 3.79 13.14
N LEU A 387 21.98 3.58 12.34
CA LEU A 387 22.11 2.41 11.47
C LEU A 387 22.14 1.08 12.25
N ALA A 388 22.45 1.11 13.54
CA ALA A 388 22.36 -0.04 14.44
C ALA A 388 20.92 -0.34 14.92
N SER A 389 19.98 0.61 14.82
CA SER A 389 18.60 0.47 15.33
C SER A 389 17.56 0.18 14.25
N LEU A 390 17.92 0.27 12.96
CA LEU A 390 17.06 -0.12 11.85
C LEU A 390 17.15 -1.64 11.59
N GLN A 391 16.78 -2.44 12.60
CA GLN A 391 16.32 -3.80 12.33
C GLN A 391 14.92 -3.70 11.71
N PRO A 392 14.60 -4.50 10.68
CA PRO A 392 13.21 -4.64 10.26
C PRO A 392 12.37 -5.08 11.48
N PRO A 393 11.10 -4.65 11.59
CA PRO A 393 10.21 -5.24 12.58
C PRO A 393 10.26 -6.76 12.38
N THR A 394 10.50 -7.49 13.47
CA THR A 394 10.36 -8.94 13.46
C THR A 394 8.88 -9.24 13.24
N LEU A 395 8.49 -9.32 11.97
CA LEU A 395 7.27 -10.00 11.59
C LEU A 395 7.50 -11.46 11.95
N ALA A 396 6.65 -11.98 12.84
CA ALA A 396 6.54 -13.41 13.07
C ALA A 396 6.42 -14.09 11.70
N PRO A 397 7.14 -15.21 11.47
CA PRO A 397 7.11 -15.87 10.18
C PRO A 397 5.66 -16.24 9.86
N ALA A 398 5.24 -15.92 8.64
CA ALA A 398 4.04 -16.47 8.04
C ALA A 398 4.06 -17.99 8.30
N ALA A 399 2.99 -18.49 8.93
CA ALA A 399 2.83 -19.90 9.21
C ALA A 399 3.09 -20.68 7.93
N THR A 400 4.14 -21.48 7.95
CA THR A 400 4.37 -22.54 6.97
C THR A 400 3.14 -23.45 7.05
N PRO A 401 2.51 -23.86 5.93
CA PRO A 401 1.47 -24.86 6.00
C PRO A 401 2.10 -26.12 6.60
N ALA A 402 1.55 -26.56 7.72
CA ALA A 402 1.89 -27.84 8.30
C ALA A 402 1.35 -28.92 7.36
N ASP A 403 2.24 -29.51 6.55
CA ASP A 403 1.98 -30.80 5.90
C ASP A 403 1.91 -31.87 6.98
N HIS A 404 0.72 -32.03 7.56
CA HIS A 404 0.34 -33.21 8.31
C HIS A 404 -0.30 -34.22 7.36
N LEU A 405 0.52 -35.08 6.76
CA LEU A 405 0.09 -36.43 6.43
C LEU A 405 0.99 -37.41 7.18
N ASN A 406 0.35 -38.15 8.08
CA ASN A 406 0.93 -39.13 8.97
C ASN A 406 1.39 -40.40 8.20
N PRO A 407 2.24 -41.24 8.82
CA PRO A 407 3.06 -42.25 8.18
C PRO A 407 2.39 -43.63 8.16
N GLU A 408 2.60 -44.42 7.10
CA GLU A 408 2.67 -45.88 7.19
C GLU A 408 3.73 -46.43 6.23
N GLY A 409 4.41 -47.50 6.66
CA GLY A 409 5.66 -48.04 6.12
C GLY A 409 5.62 -48.43 4.64
N THR A 410 6.76 -48.61 3.98
CA THR A 410 7.50 -49.88 4.07
C THR A 410 8.95 -49.70 3.58
N SER A 411 9.86 -50.38 4.26
CA SER A 411 11.30 -50.56 4.01
C SER A 411 11.65 -51.12 2.63
N LEU A 412 12.94 -50.94 2.25
CA LEU A 412 13.76 -51.53 1.16
C LEU A 412 14.02 -50.57 -0.02
N SER A 413 15.21 -50.45 -0.62
CA SER A 413 16.57 -50.86 -0.28
C SER A 413 17.53 -50.06 -1.17
N LYS A 414 18.79 -50.02 -0.72
CA LYS A 414 20.02 -49.62 -1.40
C LYS A 414 20.15 -50.20 -2.84
N TYR A 415 20.97 -49.51 -3.67
CA TYR A 415 21.41 -49.85 -5.06
C TYR A 415 20.39 -49.41 -6.14
N ASP A 416 20.71 -48.64 -7.19
CA ASP A 416 21.90 -48.60 -8.04
C ASP A 416 22.20 -47.19 -8.60
N LEU A 417 23.49 -46.82 -8.57
CA LEU A 417 24.09 -45.94 -9.58
C LEU A 417 24.35 -46.77 -10.84
N PRO A 418 24.35 -46.14 -12.03
CA PRO A 418 25.65 -46.03 -12.68
C PRO A 418 25.92 -44.65 -13.29
N ASN A 419 27.13 -44.17 -12.99
CA ASN A 419 27.92 -43.33 -13.88
C ASN A 419 28.05 -44.00 -15.26
N LEU A 420 28.11 -43.21 -16.34
CA LEU A 420 29.23 -43.21 -17.28
C LEU A 420 29.03 -42.15 -18.39
N THR A 421 29.87 -41.11 -18.31
CA THR A 421 30.71 -40.54 -19.39
C THR A 421 30.18 -40.44 -20.82
N GLY A 422 30.22 -39.22 -21.36
CA GLY A 422 30.34 -38.99 -22.82
C GLY A 422 30.07 -37.55 -23.25
N SER A 423 31.05 -36.65 -23.14
CA SER A 423 31.13 -35.42 -23.96
C SER A 423 31.74 -35.76 -25.35
N PRO A 424 31.93 -34.80 -26.27
CA PRO A 424 31.01 -33.82 -26.89
C PRO A 424 31.09 -33.88 -28.43
N ALA A 425 30.21 -33.18 -29.18
CA ALA A 425 30.53 -32.59 -30.50
C ALA A 425 29.38 -31.76 -31.10
N THR A 426 29.68 -30.47 -31.31
CA THR A 426 29.40 -29.62 -32.50
C THR A 426 28.36 -30.09 -33.54
N THR A 427 27.33 -29.25 -33.80
CA THR A 427 27.26 -28.34 -34.96
C THR A 427 26.38 -27.15 -34.64
#